data_AF-A0A369T6G7-F1
#
_entry.id   AF-A0A369T6G7-F1
#
_cell.length_a   1.000
_cell.length_b   1.000
_cell.length_c   1.000
_cell.angle_alpha   90.00
_cell.angle_beta   90.00
_cell.angle_gamma   90.00
#
_symmetry.space_group_name_H-M   'P 1'
#
loop_
_entity.id
_entity.type
_entity.pdbx_description
1 polymer ?
#
loop_
_entity_poly.entity_id
_entity_poly.type
_entity_poly.pdbx_seq_one_letter_code
_entity_poly.pdbx_strand_id
1 'polypeptide(L)' 'MFDFAGQYEQLVNIVFLAVTGFIAWNGIRYRDDEGNTDFVRLLFGCIAAVFFCLVLFQDVLGVVRF' A
#
# COMPACT_ATOMS: atom_id res chain seq x y z
N MET A 1 6.98 9.86 -5.75
CA MET A 1 6.04 9.37 -6.80
C MET A 1 5.05 10.45 -7.24
N PHE A 2 4.69 11.41 -6.39
CA PHE A 2 3.68 12.44 -6.67
C PHE A 2 4.28 13.86 -6.78
N ASP A 3 5.42 14.02 -7.48
CA ASP A 3 6.13 15.31 -7.70
C ASP A 3 5.24 16.43 -8.27
N PHE A 4 4.10 16.08 -8.88
CA PHE A 4 3.12 17.03 -9.39
C PHE A 4 2.29 17.74 -8.30
N ALA A 5 2.34 17.26 -7.04
CA ALA A 5 1.56 17.80 -5.92
C ALA A 5 2.23 18.98 -5.20
N GLY A 6 3.46 19.35 -5.57
CA GLY A 6 4.17 20.51 -5.01
C GLY A 6 4.26 20.46 -3.48
N GLN A 7 3.79 21.51 -2.80
CA GLN A 7 3.83 21.58 -1.32
C GLN A 7 3.03 20.48 -0.61
N TYR A 8 2.07 19.84 -1.30
CA TYR A 8 1.22 18.81 -0.72
C TYR A 8 1.73 17.39 -0.98
N GLU A 9 2.85 17.23 -1.66
CA GLU A 9 3.40 15.92 -2.02
C GLU A 9 3.51 14.98 -0.82
N GLN A 10 4.05 15.46 0.31
CA GLN A 10 4.19 14.63 1.50
C GLN A 10 2.83 14.22 2.09
N LEU A 11 1.84 15.10 2.06
CA LEU A 11 0.46 14.79 2.49
C LEU A 11 -0.18 13.74 1.58
N VAL A 12 -0.02 13.90 0.26
CA VAL A 12 -0.54 12.94 -0.74
C VAL A 12 0.15 11.58 -0.56
N ASN A 13 1.47 11.55 -0.37
CA ASN A 13 2.23 10.33 -0.12
C ASN A 13 1.74 9.61 1.14
N ILE A 14 1.50 10.34 2.23
CA ILE A 14 0.99 9.76 3.49
C ILE A 14 -0.43 9.22 3.31
N VAL A 15 -1.32 9.95 2.63
CA VAL A 15 -2.69 9.48 2.38
C VAL A 15 -2.67 8.24 1.48
N PHE A 16 -1.88 8.26 0.41
CA PHE A 16 -1.70 7.12 -0.49
C PHE A 16 -1.15 5.91 0.25
N LEU A 17 -0.15 6.11 1.11
CA LEU A 17 0.42 5.07 1.96
C LEU A 17 -0.63 4.47 2.90
N ALA A 18 -1.41 5.32 3.57
CA ALA A 18 -2.46 4.88 4.50
C ALA A 18 -3.54 4.05 3.79
N VAL A 19 -4.01 4.51 2.63
CA VAL A 19 -5.02 3.80 1.83
C VAL A 19 -4.47 2.48 1.30
N THR A 20 -3.26 2.48 0.75
CA THR A 20 -2.61 1.27 0.23
C THR A 20 -2.40 0.23 1.33
N GLY A 21 -1.96 0.67 2.52
CA GLY A 21 -1.81 -0.21 3.68
C GLY A 21 -3.13 -0.81 4.15
N PHE A 22 -4.21 -0.02 4.13
CA PHE A 22 -5.55 -0.51 4.45
C PHE A 22 -6.03 -1.57 3.45
N ILE A 23 -5.83 -1.34 2.15
CA ILE A 23 -6.19 -2.30 1.10
C ILE A 23 -5.38 -3.59 1.25
N ALA A 24 -4.07 -3.48 1.48
CA ALA A 24 -3.19 -4.63 1.69
C ALA A 24 -3.64 -5.47 2.90
N TRP A 25 -3.91 -4.82 4.04
CA TRP A 25 -4.43 -5.50 5.23
C TRP A 25 -5.75 -6.22 4.95
N ASN A 26 -6.70 -5.54 4.31
CA ASN A 26 -8.00 -6.12 3.98
C ASN A 26 -7.84 -7.30 3.01
N GLY A 27 -7.04 -7.15 1.96
CA GLY A 27 -6.82 -8.21 0.96
C GLY A 27 -6.15 -9.46 1.54
N ILE A 28 -5.18 -9.28 2.44
CA ILE A 28 -4.46 -10.40 3.07
C ILE A 28 -5.29 -11.07 4.16
N ARG A 29 -6.05 -10.30 4.95
CA ARG A 29 -6.80 -10.83 6.11
C ARG A 29 -8.23 -11.27 5.75
N TYR A 30 -8.69 -10.97 4.54
CA TYR A 30 -10.02 -11.38 4.08
C TYR A 30 -10.16 -12.90 4.09
N ARG A 31 -11.25 -13.37 4.69
CA ARG A 31 -11.73 -14.76 4.65
C ARG A 31 -13.21 -14.72 4.30
N ASP A 32 -13.66 -15.69 3.52
CA ASP A 32 -15.09 -15.86 3.23
C ASP A 32 -15.85 -16.42 4.45
N ASP A 33 -17.16 -16.60 4.30
CA ASP A 33 -18.04 -17.09 5.37
C ASP A 33 -17.70 -18.52 5.83
N GLU A 34 -17.01 -19.29 4.99
CA GLU A 34 -16.51 -20.64 5.31
C GLU A 34 -15.09 -20.62 5.91
N GLY A 35 -14.46 -19.44 5.95
CA GLY A 35 -13.10 -19.23 6.45
C GLY A 35 -11.99 -19.49 5.43
N ASN A 36 -12.33 -19.74 4.15
CA ASN A 36 -11.37 -19.94 3.09
C ASN A 36 -10.80 -18.60 2.61
N THR A 37 -9.59 -18.67 2.07
CA THR A 37 -8.90 -17.51 1.51
C THR A 37 -9.17 -17.42 0.02
N ASP A 38 -9.67 -16.27 -0.44
CA ASP A 38 -9.77 -15.96 -1.86
C ASP A 38 -8.37 -15.65 -2.42
N PHE A 39 -7.90 -16.52 -3.32
CA PHE A 39 -6.57 -16.43 -3.92
C PHE A 39 -6.33 -15.11 -4.65
N VAL A 40 -7.32 -14.57 -5.36
CA VAL A 40 -7.18 -13.33 -6.14
C VAL A 40 -7.06 -12.14 -5.20
N ARG A 41 -7.88 -12.10 -4.15
CA ARG A 41 -7.78 -11.07 -3.11
C ARG A 41 -6.45 -11.13 -2.37
N LEU A 42 -5.98 -12.32 -2.04
CA LEU A 42 -4.68 -12.50 -1.39
C LEU A 42 -3.55 -12.03 -2.30
N LEU A 43 -3.58 -12.39 -3.58
CA LEU A 43 -2.59 -11.97 -4.56
C LEU A 43 -2.55 -10.43 -4.68
N PHE A 44 -3.71 -9.80 -4.85
CA PHE A 44 -3.80 -8.33 -4.90
C PHE A 44 -3.37 -7.68 -3.58
N GLY A 45 -3.72 -8.28 -2.43
CA GLY A 45 -3.29 -7.83 -1.11
C GLY A 45 -1.76 -7.86 -0.94
N CYS A 46 -1.11 -8.93 -1.40
CA CYS A 46 0.35 -9.05 -1.40
C CYS A 46 1.01 -8.03 -2.32
N ILE A 47 0.47 -7.81 -3.53
CA ILE A 47 0.98 -6.78 -4.45
C ILE A 47 0.84 -5.39 -3.82
N ALA A 48 -0.31 -5.08 -3.22
CA ALA A 48 -0.53 -3.82 -2.50
C ALA A 48 0.45 -3.65 -1.33
N ALA A 49 0.78 -4.72 -0.60
CA ALA A 49 1.77 -4.70 0.47
C ALA A 49 3.18 -4.36 -0.05
N VAL A 50 3.57 -4.89 -1.22
CA VAL A 50 4.86 -4.55 -1.84
C VAL A 50 4.90 -3.06 -2.21
N PHE A 51 3.85 -2.54 -2.83
CA PHE A 51 3.75 -1.10 -3.16
C PHE A 51 3.74 -0.22 -1.90
N PHE A 52 3.05 -0.63 -0.83
CA PHE A 52 3.09 0.05 0.45
C PHE A 52 4.53 0.18 0.97
N CYS A 53 5.29 -0.92 0.98
CA CYS A 53 6.69 -0.90 1.40
C CYS A 53 7.54 0.02 0.50
N LEU A 54 7.32 -0.04 -0.80
CA LEU A 54 8.00 0.82 -1.77
C LEU A 54 7.79 2.31 -1.46
N VAL A 55 6.53 2.75 -1.30
CA VAL A 55 6.19 4.14 -0.97
C VAL A 55 6.66 4.52 0.43
N LEU A 56 6.56 3.62 1.41
CA LEU A 56 7.04 3.88 2.76
C LEU A 56 8.55 4.16 2.77
N PHE A 57 9.34 3.31 2.10
CA PHE A 57 10.79 3.40 2.14
C PHE A 57 11.36 4.49 1.22
N GLN A 58 10.75 4.73 0.06
CA GLN A 58 11.19 5.75 -0.88
C GLN A 58 10.62 7.13 -0.55
N ASP A 59 9.30 7.25 -0.50
CA ASP A 59 8.62 8.55 -0.50
C ASP A 59 8.40 9.12 0.91
N VAL A 60 8.28 8.27 1.94
CA VAL A 60 8.06 8.72 3.33
C VAL A 60 9.34 8.74 4.14
N LEU A 61 10.10 7.65 4.14
CA LEU A 61 11.33 7.53 4.92
C LEU A 61 12.57 8.02 4.17
N GLY A 62 12.54 8.06 2.83
CA GLY A 62 13.67 8.51 2.02
C GLY A 62 14.94 7.66 2.15
N VAL A 63 14.82 6.43 2.65
CA VAL A 63 15.94 5.53 2.97
C VAL A 63 16.49 4.85 1.72
N VAL A 64 15.66 4.69 0.69
CA VAL A 64 16.01 4.01 -0.55
C VAL A 64 15.73 4.94 -1.72
N ARG A 65 16.75 5.20 -2.56
CA ARG A 65 16.62 5.91 -3.84
C ARG A 65 17.20 5.01 -4.92
N PHE A 66 16.37 4.54 -5.84
CA PHE A 66 16.79 3.80 -7.04
C PHE A 66 16.68 4.70 -8.26
#